data_AF-A0A7X6TMM7-F1
#
_entry.id   AF-A0A7X6TMM7-F1
#
_cell.length_a   1.000
_cell.length_b   1.000
_cell.length_c   1.000
_cell.angle_alpha   90.00
_cell.angle_beta   90.00
_cell.angle_gamma   90.00
#
_symmetry.space_group_name_H-M   'P 1'
#
loop_
_entity.id
_entity.type
_entity.pdbx_description
1 polymer ?
#
loop_
_entity_poly.entity_id
_entity_poly.type
_entity_poly.pdbx_seq_one_letter_code
_entity_poly.pdbx_strand_id
1 'polypeptide(L)'
;MSHLTGDLSGVTWLIVNQDESEMFFQTEVKSEQDFGRLAERWLETGVKNVVVTRGAEPGIYGSREGARLSFTPPKVLHVVDVTGAGDSLASGIIYGHLQGLEPPTSIRLGMTNSYYTIQSPFTVRRDLSAETLLAQMNLLFTEEKIS
;
A
#
# COMPACT_ATOMS: atom_id res chain seq x y z
N MET A 1 -8.80 12.70 9.82
CA MET A 1 -8.29 11.86 10.92
C MET A 1 -8.92 12.14 12.30
N SER A 2 -9.99 12.96 12.44
CA SER A 2 -10.54 13.39 13.75
C SER A 2 -11.22 12.30 14.60
N HIS A 3 -11.41 11.10 14.06
CA HIS A 3 -12.12 9.99 14.72
C HIS A 3 -11.26 8.73 14.90
N LEU A 4 -9.99 8.75 14.48
CA LEU A 4 -9.08 7.62 14.68
C LEU A 4 -8.51 7.70 16.10
N THR A 5 -8.69 6.65 16.89
CA THR A 5 -8.19 6.57 18.26
C THR A 5 -6.67 6.39 18.30
N GLY A 6 -6.03 6.81 19.39
CA GLY A 6 -4.59 6.60 19.60
C GLY A 6 -4.19 5.13 19.79
N ASP A 7 -5.13 4.29 20.23
CA ASP A 7 -4.98 2.84 20.33
C ASP A 7 -5.68 2.17 19.15
N LEU A 8 -4.90 1.43 18.37
CA LEU A 8 -5.32 0.62 17.22
C LEU A 8 -5.12 -0.87 17.48
N SER A 9 -5.00 -1.28 18.75
CA SER A 9 -5.00 -2.68 19.14
C SER A 9 -6.25 -3.38 18.61
N GLY A 10 -6.06 -4.43 17.81
CA GLY A 10 -7.13 -5.16 17.14
C GLY A 10 -7.21 -4.90 15.62
N VAL A 11 -6.57 -3.83 15.13
CA VAL A 11 -6.41 -3.60 13.69
C VAL A 11 -5.30 -4.50 13.14
N THR A 12 -5.63 -5.32 12.13
CA THR A 12 -4.67 -6.26 11.53
C THR A 12 -3.87 -5.61 10.40
N TRP A 13 -4.50 -4.79 9.57
CA TRP A 13 -3.86 -4.03 8.49
C TRP A 13 -4.29 -2.58 8.56
N LEU A 14 -3.31 -1.68 8.55
CA LEU A 14 -3.50 -0.25 8.34
C LEU A 14 -2.80 0.14 7.04
N ILE A 15 -3.54 0.75 6.12
CA ILE A 15 -2.98 1.32 4.89
C ILE A 15 -3.25 2.82 4.94
N VAL A 16 -2.20 3.61 4.89
CA VAL A 16 -2.26 5.08 5.01
C VAL A 16 -1.25 5.71 4.05
N ASN A 17 -1.42 7.00 3.76
CA ASN A 17 -0.41 7.80 3.08
C ASN A 17 0.42 8.63 4.07
N GLN A 18 1.43 9.32 3.53
CA GLN A 18 2.28 10.22 4.31
C GLN A 18 1.47 11.33 4.98
N ASP A 19 0.65 12.08 4.24
CA ASP A 19 -0.12 13.22 4.74
C ASP A 19 -1.07 12.83 5.90
N GLU A 20 -1.70 11.67 5.78
CA GLU A 20 -2.53 11.04 6.81
C GLU A 20 -1.72 10.73 8.07
N SER A 21 -0.50 10.21 7.89
CA SER A 21 0.43 9.93 8.98
C SER A 21 0.90 11.23 9.66
N GLU A 22 1.31 12.23 8.89
CA GLU A 22 1.71 13.55 9.37
C GLU A 22 0.59 14.23 10.17
N MET A 23 -0.64 14.16 9.65
CA MET A 23 -1.82 14.70 10.31
C MET A 23 -2.13 13.98 11.63
N PHE A 24 -2.11 12.64 11.64
CA PHE A 24 -2.40 11.86 12.85
C PHE A 24 -1.36 12.07 13.94
N PHE A 25 -0.09 12.11 13.54
CA PHE A 25 1.05 12.20 14.45
C PHE A 25 1.49 13.62 14.79
N GLN A 26 0.84 14.63 14.21
CA GLN A 26 1.17 16.04 14.34
C GLN A 26 2.67 16.28 14.08
N THR A 27 3.16 15.72 12.97
CA THR A 27 4.58 15.73 12.60
C THR A 27 4.75 16.12 11.13
N GLU A 28 6.00 16.34 10.72
CA GLU A 28 6.35 16.67 9.34
C GLU A 28 7.56 15.80 8.94
N VAL A 29 7.47 15.18 7.77
CA VAL A 29 8.48 14.28 7.19
C VAL A 29 9.40 15.11 6.31
N LYS A 30 10.65 15.29 6.77
CA LYS A 30 11.64 16.15 6.08
C LYS A 30 12.76 15.36 5.43
N SER A 31 12.77 14.04 5.63
CA SER A 31 13.82 13.15 5.17
C SER A 31 13.30 11.72 4.98
N GLU A 32 14.02 10.92 4.21
CA GLU A 32 13.74 9.48 4.08
C GLU A 32 13.82 8.75 5.44
N GLN A 33 14.66 9.24 6.36
CA GLN A 33 14.74 8.69 7.71
C GLN A 33 13.45 8.96 8.50
N ASP A 34 12.87 10.16 8.37
CA ASP A 34 11.59 10.49 9.00
C ASP A 34 10.45 9.65 8.40
N PHE A 35 10.48 9.46 7.07
CA PHE A 35 9.52 8.61 6.39
C PHE A 35 9.60 7.17 6.92
N GLY A 36 10.80 6.59 7.00
CA GLY A 36 11.03 5.25 7.54
C GLY A 36 10.51 5.06 8.98
N ARG A 37 10.51 6.12 9.79
CA ARG A 37 9.99 6.10 11.16
C ARG A 37 8.46 6.04 11.23
N LEU A 38 7.72 6.42 10.18
CA LEU A 38 6.26 6.42 10.20
C LEU A 38 5.70 5.01 10.43
N ALA A 39 6.29 3.99 9.82
CA ALA A 39 5.88 2.61 10.05
C ALA A 39 6.04 2.20 11.53
N GLU A 40 7.16 2.57 12.16
CA GLU A 40 7.37 2.28 13.59
C GLU A 40 6.34 3.00 14.47
N ARG A 41 6.10 4.28 14.21
CA ARG A 41 5.10 5.06 14.97
C ARG A 41 3.71 4.46 14.87
N TRP A 42 3.32 3.97 13.70
CA TRP A 42 2.05 3.25 13.54
C TRP A 42 2.05 1.93 14.30
N LEU A 43 3.12 1.14 14.25
CA LEU A 43 3.23 -0.10 15.02
C LEU A 43 3.13 0.12 16.54
N GLU A 44 3.65 1.25 17.05
CA GLU A 44 3.52 1.66 18.45
C GLU A 44 2.06 1.89 18.88
N THR A 45 1.14 2.18 17.94
CA THR A 45 -0.30 2.29 18.23
C THR A 45 -0.99 0.93 18.44
N GLY A 46 -0.30 -0.18 18.20
CA GLY A 46 -0.82 -1.54 18.42
C GLY A 46 -1.30 -2.27 17.15
N VAL A 47 -1.25 -1.63 15.98
CA VAL A 47 -1.56 -2.28 14.69
C VAL A 47 -0.58 -3.43 14.42
N LYS A 48 -1.06 -4.52 13.80
CA LYS A 48 -0.21 -5.67 13.45
C LYS A 48 0.66 -5.43 12.21
N ASN A 49 0.07 -4.85 11.16
CA ASN A 49 0.72 -4.58 9.88
C ASN A 49 0.36 -3.17 9.42
N VAL A 50 1.35 -2.41 8.95
CA VAL A 50 1.14 -1.08 8.38
C VAL A 50 1.81 -0.96 7.03
N VAL A 51 1.11 -0.32 6.10
CA VAL A 51 1.62 0.13 4.80
C VAL A 51 1.49 1.65 4.76
N VAL A 52 2.61 2.35 4.61
CA VAL A 52 2.65 3.80 4.43
C VAL A 52 3.07 4.11 3.00
N THR A 53 2.26 4.90 2.31
CA THR A 53 2.40 5.18 0.86
C THR A 53 2.76 6.63 0.58
N ARG A 54 3.40 6.87 -0.59
CA ARG A 54 3.73 8.21 -1.12
C ARG A 54 3.38 8.34 -2.60
N GLY A 55 2.18 7.90 -2.97
CA GLY A 55 1.74 7.93 -4.37
C GLY A 55 2.65 7.10 -5.27
N ALA A 56 3.38 7.75 -6.18
CA ALA A 56 4.33 7.10 -7.09
C ALA A 56 5.72 6.88 -6.48
N GLU A 57 6.02 7.49 -5.33
CA GLU A 57 7.30 7.33 -4.63
C GLU A 57 7.34 6.02 -3.82
N PRO A 58 8.54 5.52 -3.44
CA PRO A 58 8.67 4.35 -2.60
C PRO A 58 7.91 4.47 -1.28
N GLY A 59 7.13 3.43 -0.98
CA GLY A 59 6.41 3.25 0.27
C GLY A 59 7.12 2.27 1.21
N ILE A 60 6.61 2.16 2.44
CA ILE A 60 7.16 1.27 3.46
C ILE A 60 6.08 0.39 4.06
N TYR A 61 6.48 -0.83 4.39
CA TYR A 61 5.71 -1.79 5.15
C TYR A 61 6.45 -2.16 6.43
N GLY A 62 5.67 -2.29 7.52
CA GLY A 62 6.16 -2.80 8.79
C GLY A 62 5.16 -3.74 9.44
N SER A 63 5.67 -4.77 10.14
CA SER A 63 4.87 -5.64 11.00
C SER A 63 5.36 -5.62 12.45
N ARG A 64 4.44 -5.88 13.38
CA ARG A 64 4.77 -6.02 14.79
C ARG A 64 5.67 -7.25 15.09
N GLU A 65 5.71 -8.20 14.17
CA GLU A 65 6.60 -9.38 14.21
C GLU A 65 8.02 -9.08 13.70
N GLY A 66 8.30 -7.83 13.34
CA GLY A 66 9.64 -7.36 12.97
C GLY A 66 9.92 -7.34 11.46
N ALA A 67 8.97 -7.75 10.62
CA ALA A 67 9.15 -7.69 9.17
C ALA A 67 9.15 -6.23 8.69
N ARG A 68 10.09 -5.87 7.81
CA ARG A 68 10.22 -4.54 7.21
C ARG A 68 10.47 -4.69 5.71
N LEU A 69 9.81 -3.86 4.91
CA LEU A 69 9.95 -3.88 3.46
C LEU A 69 9.78 -2.46 2.91
N SER A 70 10.70 -2.03 2.06
CA SER A 70 10.45 -0.91 1.15
C SER A 70 9.89 -1.46 -0.15
N PHE A 71 8.90 -0.80 -0.72
CA PHE A 71 8.31 -1.19 -2.00
C PHE A 71 8.19 0.02 -2.92
N THR A 72 8.44 -0.20 -4.21
CA THR A 72 8.33 0.85 -5.23
C THR A 72 7.17 0.51 -6.16
N PRO A 73 6.16 1.38 -6.27
CA PRO A 73 5.09 1.21 -7.25
C PRO A 73 5.67 1.15 -8.67
N PRO A 74 5.17 0.25 -9.55
CA PRO A 74 5.61 0.22 -10.94
C PRO A 74 5.37 1.57 -11.64
N LYS A 75 6.32 1.98 -12.49
CA LYS A 75 6.22 3.25 -13.22
C LYS A 75 5.04 3.20 -14.21
N VAL A 76 4.15 4.19 -14.11
CA VAL A 76 2.98 4.30 -14.99
C VAL A 76 3.28 5.32 -16.08
N LEU A 77 3.16 4.92 -17.34
CA LEU A 77 3.45 5.80 -18.49
C LEU A 77 2.27 6.70 -18.85
N HIS A 78 1.04 6.29 -18.52
CA HIS A 78 -0.18 7.00 -18.87
C HIS A 78 -1.16 6.94 -17.70
N VAL A 79 -1.53 8.08 -17.14
CA VAL A 79 -2.51 8.19 -16.05
C VAL A 79 -3.78 8.81 -16.61
N VAL A 80 -4.93 8.19 -16.35
CA VAL A 80 -6.26 8.65 -16.75
C VAL A 80 -6.96 9.35 -15.59
N ASP A 81 -7.07 8.69 -14.45
CA ASP A 81 -7.73 9.21 -13.24
C ASP A 81 -7.06 8.60 -12.00
N VAL A 82 -6.69 9.41 -11.01
CA VAL A 82 -6.07 8.93 -9.76
C VAL A 82 -7.10 8.54 -8.69
N THR A 83 -8.38 8.85 -8.94
CA THR A 83 -9.48 8.55 -8.02
C THR A 83 -9.61 7.04 -7.82
N GLY A 84 -9.61 6.58 -6.57
CA GLY A 84 -9.71 5.16 -6.22
C GLY A 84 -8.38 4.39 -6.23
N ALA A 85 -7.24 5.06 -6.48
CA ALA A 85 -5.92 4.41 -6.41
C ALA A 85 -5.63 3.81 -5.02
N GLY A 86 -5.93 4.56 -3.96
CA GLY A 86 -5.77 4.12 -2.57
C GLY A 86 -6.71 2.96 -2.21
N ASP A 87 -7.98 3.05 -2.59
CA ASP A 87 -8.97 1.99 -2.36
C ASP A 87 -8.60 0.70 -3.13
N SER A 88 -8.07 0.85 -4.33
CA SER A 88 -7.61 -0.27 -5.17
C SER A 88 -6.36 -0.94 -4.59
N LEU A 89 -5.41 -0.14 -4.07
CA LEU A 89 -4.26 -0.66 -3.32
C LEU A 89 -4.72 -1.44 -2.09
N ALA A 90 -5.57 -0.83 -1.26
CA ALA A 90 -6.07 -1.44 -0.04
C ALA A 90 -6.83 -2.74 -0.31
N SER A 91 -7.73 -2.75 -1.31
CA SER A 91 -8.48 -3.95 -1.68
C SER A 91 -7.59 -5.08 -2.19
N GLY A 92 -6.53 -4.80 -2.95
CA GLY A 92 -5.58 -5.83 -3.40
C GLY A 92 -4.76 -6.42 -2.24
N ILE A 93 -4.36 -5.59 -1.27
CA ILE A 93 -3.69 -6.06 -0.03
C ILE A 93 -4.62 -6.93 0.80
N ILE A 94 -5.86 -6.48 1.01
CA ILE A 94 -6.88 -7.23 1.75
C ILE A 94 -7.16 -8.56 1.05
N TYR A 95 -7.30 -8.57 -0.28
CA TYR A 95 -7.48 -9.79 -1.05
C TYR A 95 -6.32 -10.77 -0.83
N GLY A 96 -5.07 -10.33 -0.96
CA GLY A 96 -3.90 -11.17 -0.72
C GLY A 96 -3.86 -11.75 0.69
N HIS A 97 -4.16 -10.93 1.70
CA HIS A 97 -4.25 -11.38 3.08
C HIS A 97 -5.32 -12.44 3.29
N LEU A 98 -6.52 -12.25 2.73
CA LEU A 98 -7.63 -13.22 2.81
C LEU A 98 -7.32 -14.53 2.09
N GLN A 99 -6.45 -14.52 1.08
CA GLN A 99 -5.94 -15.72 0.41
C GLN A 99 -4.79 -16.41 1.18
N GLY A 100 -4.38 -15.89 2.33
CA GLY A 100 -3.25 -16.42 3.11
C GLY A 100 -1.89 -16.16 2.46
N LEU A 101 -1.78 -15.15 1.61
CA LEU A 101 -0.52 -14.78 0.98
C LEU A 101 0.33 -13.92 1.92
N GLU A 102 1.65 -14.09 1.80
CA GLU A 102 2.61 -13.30 2.55
C GLU A 102 2.48 -11.79 2.28
N PRO A 103 2.82 -10.93 3.24
CA PRO A 103 2.71 -9.48 3.11
C PRO A 103 3.35 -8.88 1.84
N PRO A 104 4.57 -9.27 1.42
CA PRO A 104 5.15 -8.74 0.17
C PRO A 104 4.29 -9.04 -1.07
N THR A 105 3.72 -10.24 -1.15
CA THR A 105 2.83 -10.64 -2.25
C THR A 105 1.52 -9.88 -2.20
N SER A 106 0.94 -9.71 -1.01
CA SER A 106 -0.28 -8.93 -0.80
C SER A 106 -0.10 -7.46 -1.21
N ILE A 107 1.05 -6.85 -0.88
CA ILE A 107 1.40 -5.49 -1.30
C ILE A 107 1.55 -5.42 -2.83
N ARG A 108 2.19 -6.41 -3.47
CA ARG A 108 2.27 -6.48 -4.94
C ARG A 108 0.90 -6.55 -5.60
N LEU A 109 -0.03 -7.34 -5.06
CA LEU A 109 -1.42 -7.38 -5.55
C LEU A 109 -2.10 -6.01 -5.45
N GLY A 110 -1.92 -5.32 -4.32
CA GLY A 110 -2.40 -3.95 -4.16
C GLY A 110 -1.79 -2.99 -5.18
N MET A 111 -0.46 -3.01 -5.35
CA MET A 111 0.23 -2.15 -6.30
C MET A 111 -0.24 -2.42 -7.74
N THR A 112 -0.41 -3.69 -8.12
CA THR A 112 -0.98 -4.07 -9.42
C THR A 112 -2.39 -3.52 -9.58
N ASN A 113 -3.25 -3.66 -8.59
CA ASN A 113 -4.63 -3.20 -8.73
C ASN A 113 -4.70 -1.66 -8.86
N SER A 114 -3.92 -0.94 -8.06
CA SER A 114 -3.79 0.52 -8.15
C SER A 114 -3.21 0.95 -9.50
N TYR A 115 -2.13 0.30 -9.96
CA TYR A 115 -1.48 0.56 -11.25
C TYR A 115 -2.45 0.55 -12.42
N TYR A 116 -3.30 -0.47 -12.52
CA TYR A 116 -4.28 -0.55 -13.61
C TYR A 116 -5.53 0.29 -13.37
N THR A 117 -5.89 0.56 -12.11
CA THR A 117 -7.03 1.43 -11.80
C THR A 117 -6.76 2.85 -12.28
N ILE A 118 -5.56 3.39 -12.05
CA ILE A 118 -5.26 4.76 -12.46
C ILE A 118 -5.15 4.96 -13.98
N GLN A 119 -5.11 3.85 -14.73
CA GLN A 119 -5.16 3.82 -16.19
C GLN A 119 -6.59 3.70 -16.74
N SER A 120 -7.59 3.60 -15.86
CA SER A 120 -9.00 3.49 -16.19
C SER A 120 -9.70 4.83 -15.97
N PRO A 121 -10.76 5.15 -16.74
CA PRO A 121 -11.63 6.30 -16.43
C PRO A 121 -12.64 5.99 -15.30
N PHE A 122 -12.55 4.82 -14.67
CA PHE A 122 -13.47 4.36 -13.63
C PHE A 122 -12.74 4.23 -12.29
N THR A 123 -13.39 4.68 -11.20
CA THR A 123 -12.90 4.52 -9.82
C THR A 123 -12.64 3.05 -9.45
N VAL A 124 -13.42 2.14 -10.05
CA VAL A 124 -13.18 0.69 -10.01
C VAL A 124 -13.10 0.19 -11.44
N ARG A 125 -11.94 -0.34 -11.83
CA ARG A 125 -11.73 -0.89 -13.18
C ARG A 125 -12.67 -2.08 -13.45
N ARG A 126 -13.20 -2.17 -14.67
CA ARG A 126 -14.24 -3.13 -15.04
C ARG A 126 -13.73 -4.52 -15.42
N ASP A 127 -12.43 -4.63 -15.66
CA ASP A 127 -11.73 -5.86 -16.02
C ASP A 127 -11.09 -6.56 -14.80
N LEU A 128 -11.47 -6.16 -13.58
CA LEU A 128 -10.95 -6.76 -12.35
C LEU A 128 -11.58 -8.12 -12.07
N SER A 129 -10.73 -9.15 -12.05
CA SER A 129 -11.05 -10.48 -11.51
C SER A 129 -9.83 -11.03 -10.75
N ALA A 130 -10.03 -12.05 -9.92
CA ALA A 130 -8.93 -12.72 -9.21
C ALA A 130 -7.85 -13.25 -10.18
N GLU A 131 -8.29 -13.89 -11.28
CA GLU A 131 -7.40 -14.43 -12.31
C GLU A 131 -6.63 -13.34 -13.04
N THR A 132 -7.33 -12.29 -13.49
CA THR A 132 -6.73 -11.15 -14.19
C THR A 132 -5.73 -10.43 -13.31
N LEU A 133 -6.06 -10.21 -12.03
CA LEU A 133 -5.18 -9.53 -11.07
C LEU A 133 -3.88 -10.31 -10.85
N LEU A 134 -3.96 -11.64 -10.67
CA LEU A 134 -2.79 -12.49 -10.48
C LEU A 134 -1.91 -12.54 -11.74
N ALA A 135 -2.51 -12.70 -12.92
CA ALA A 135 -1.79 -12.69 -14.19
C ALA A 135 -1.05 -11.36 -14.40
N GLN A 136 -1.72 -10.25 -14.09
CA GLN A 136 -1.17 -8.90 -14.21
C GLN A 136 -0.05 -8.62 -13.19
N MET A 137 -0.20 -9.09 -11.95
CA MET A 137 0.86 -8.97 -10.95
C MET A 137 2.10 -9.73 -11.40
N ASN A 138 1.94 -10.93 -11.94
CA ASN A 138 3.05 -11.70 -12.47
C ASN A 138 3.73 -10.93 -13.61
N LEU A 139 3.00 -10.37 -14.57
CA LEU A 139 3.60 -9.57 -15.64
C LEU A 139 4.39 -8.37 -15.11
N LEU A 140 3.82 -7.58 -14.21
CA LEU A 140 4.46 -6.37 -13.68
C LEU A 140 5.72 -6.64 -12.85
N PHE A 141 5.75 -7.73 -12.07
CA PHE A 141 6.85 -8.02 -11.14
C PHE A 141 7.77 -9.17 -11.59
N THR A 142 7.58 -9.72 -12.80
CA THR A 142 8.54 -10.66 -13.41
C THR A 142 9.69 -9.93 -14.12
N GLU A 143 9.46 -8.70 -14.60
CA GLU A 143 10.48 -7.88 -15.28
C GLU A 143 11.61 -7.39 -14.34
N GLU A 144 11.43 -7.45 -13.01
CA GLU A 144 12.47 -7.13 -12.03
C GLU A 144 13.61 -8.18 -11.93
N LYS A 145 13.49 -9.34 -12.62
CA LYS A 145 14.55 -10.37 -12.64
C LYS A 145 15.57 -10.21 -13.77
N ILE A 146 15.42 -9.21 -14.64
CA ILE A 146 16.32 -8.95 -15.77
C ILE A 146 16.86 -7.51 -15.66
N SER A 147 17.61 -7.23 -14.59
CA SER A 147 18.47 -6.05 -14.47
C SER A 147 19.63 -6.35 -13.54
#